data_AF-A0A915ERV1-F1
#
_entry.id   AF-A0A915ERV1-F1
#
_cell.length_a   1.000
_cell.length_b   1.000
_cell.length_c   1.000
_cell.angle_alpha   90.00
_cell.angle_beta   90.00
_cell.angle_gamma   90.00
#
_symmetry.space_group_name_H-M   'P 1'
#
loop_
_entity.id
_entity.type
_entity.pdbx_description
1 polymer ?
#
loop_
_entity_poly.entity_id
_entity_poly.type
_entity_poly.pdbx_seq_one_letter_code
_entity_poly.pdbx_strand_id
1 'polypeptide(L)'
;MENRPSPHSPTSTAKILALRALKKCATEKTISKTTLPTSTKEEGREKKKKEEAKVDFKELLTEQIDLHPNERYKCKYLDSSTREQIFREYVATLPPAEATVKDEEQSRRRFLSKCREIALKIENVKRHEQTFKAMLTDLIKTMDIGWHDARKQLRKDSRYDSVDLLDKASKEKLFDEHINSLDRKRRDLFFQILSDHDEISFNMKWRDARGIIEEDDKFSKVRQSEKKTEKEYREWVGRKHEQIHENEQHLKDILAVLENDKRYLILNECPDERERLLEDYIEELDRKGPPPPPTTNQDPERRRK
;
A
#
# COMPACT_ATOMS: atom_id res chain seq x y z
N MET A 1 -4.17 1.40 13.66
CA MET A 1 -4.46 0.40 14.71
C MET A 1 -4.95 -0.86 14.03
N GLU A 2 -4.04 -1.78 13.72
CA GLU A 2 -4.35 -3.16 13.38
C GLU A 2 -3.30 -4.00 14.10
N ASN A 3 -3.73 -4.71 15.14
CA ASN A 3 -2.88 -5.67 15.85
C ASN A 3 -2.63 -6.86 14.93
N ARG A 4 -1.52 -6.85 14.18
CA ARG A 4 -0.99 -8.09 13.60
C ARG A 4 -0.31 -8.90 14.71
N PRO A 5 -0.71 -10.16 14.94
CA PRO A 5 0.01 -11.02 15.87
C PRO A 5 1.41 -11.28 15.32
N SER A 6 2.41 -11.10 16.18
CA SER A 6 3.82 -11.43 15.88
C SER A 6 3.93 -12.93 15.58
N PRO A 7 4.74 -13.37 14.60
CA PRO A 7 4.97 -14.78 14.38
C PRO A 7 5.85 -15.29 15.53
N HIS A 8 5.24 -15.86 16.55
CA HIS A 8 5.99 -16.64 17.53
C HIS A 8 6.51 -17.88 16.79
N SER A 9 7.83 -18.09 16.83
CA SER A 9 8.44 -19.25 16.20
C SER A 9 7.87 -20.54 16.81
N PRO A 10 7.64 -21.59 16.00
CA PRO A 10 6.94 -22.81 16.40
C PRO A 10 7.57 -23.52 17.62
N THR A 11 8.85 -23.27 17.87
CA THR A 11 9.63 -23.79 19.00
C THR A 11 9.25 -23.15 20.34
N SER A 12 8.82 -21.88 20.35
CA SER A 12 8.45 -21.14 21.56
C SER A 12 7.11 -21.61 22.14
N THR A 13 6.14 -21.90 21.26
CA THR A 13 4.82 -22.43 21.63
C THR A 13 4.92 -23.84 22.23
N ALA A 14 5.79 -24.69 21.67
CA ALA A 14 6.02 -26.06 22.15
C ALA A 14 6.57 -26.12 23.59
N LYS A 15 7.48 -25.20 23.93
CA LYS A 15 8.10 -25.16 25.27
C LYS A 15 7.13 -24.67 26.34
N ILE A 16 6.25 -23.72 26.01
CA ILE A 16 5.19 -23.23 26.91
C ILE A 16 4.12 -24.30 27.15
N LEU A 17 3.76 -25.08 26.13
CA LEU A 17 2.82 -26.19 26.24
C LEU A 17 3.38 -27.35 27.09
N ALA A 18 4.68 -27.68 26.92
CA ALA A 18 5.38 -28.68 27.73
C ALA A 18 5.43 -28.32 29.23
N LEU A 19 5.69 -27.04 29.57
CA LEU A 19 5.72 -26.58 30.96
C LEU A 19 4.32 -26.58 31.61
N ARG A 20 3.24 -26.37 30.82
CA ARG A 20 1.85 -26.52 31.30
C ARG A 20 1.49 -27.97 31.60
N ALA A 21 1.97 -28.93 30.81
CA ALA A 21 1.73 -30.36 31.03
C ALA A 21 2.39 -30.86 32.33
N LEU A 22 3.63 -30.42 32.61
CA LEU A 22 4.34 -30.75 33.85
C LEU A 22 3.63 -30.26 35.12
N LYS A 23 2.97 -29.10 35.06
CA LYS A 23 2.20 -28.55 36.19
C LYS A 23 0.92 -29.36 36.49
N LYS A 24 0.42 -30.13 35.52
CA LYS A 24 -0.79 -30.95 35.61
C LYS A 24 -0.50 -32.40 36.06
N CYS A 25 0.65 -32.96 35.70
CA CYS A 25 1.06 -34.30 36.16
C CYS A 25 1.40 -34.34 37.66
N ALA A 26 1.81 -33.21 38.26
CA ALA A 26 2.09 -33.14 39.69
C ALA A 26 0.83 -33.28 40.58
N THR A 27 -0.37 -33.05 40.03
CA THR A 27 -1.63 -33.04 40.79
C THR A 27 -2.41 -34.35 40.77
N GLU A 28 -2.05 -35.32 39.92
CA GLU A 28 -2.72 -36.63 39.82
C GLU A 28 -1.89 -37.74 40.51
N LYS A 29 -1.62 -37.56 41.80
CA LYS A 29 -1.09 -38.62 42.68
C LYS A 29 -2.23 -39.22 43.51
N THR A 30 -3.03 -40.12 42.94
CA THR A 30 -3.89 -41.02 43.75
C THR A 30 -4.51 -42.15 42.92
N ILE A 31 -4.48 -43.39 43.47
CA ILE A 31 -5.23 -44.62 43.11
C ILE A 31 -4.55 -45.50 42.01
N SER A 32 -4.26 -46.81 42.13
CA SER A 32 -4.34 -47.84 43.19
C SER A 32 -3.54 -49.09 42.74
N LYS A 33 -3.24 -49.99 43.69
CA LYS A 33 -2.43 -51.25 43.60
C LYS A 33 -3.21 -52.51 43.14
N THR A 34 -2.45 -53.60 42.89
CA THR A 34 -2.75 -55.07 43.00
C THR A 34 -3.14 -55.76 41.66
N THR A 35 -2.66 -56.93 41.19
CA THR A 35 -2.24 -58.25 41.75
C THR A 35 -1.29 -59.09 40.81
N LEU A 36 -0.35 -59.85 41.42
CA LEU A 36 0.32 -61.19 41.20
C LEU A 36 0.16 -62.07 39.90
N PRO A 37 1.03 -63.11 39.66
CA PRO A 37 1.88 -63.29 38.46
C PRO A 37 1.61 -64.56 37.59
N THR A 38 2.13 -64.61 36.34
CA THR A 38 2.31 -65.86 35.56
C THR A 38 3.50 -65.86 34.56
N SER A 39 4.22 -66.99 34.52
CA SER A 39 5.02 -67.62 33.44
C SER A 39 6.22 -66.90 32.77
N THR A 40 7.39 -67.56 32.78
CA THR A 40 8.68 -67.15 32.19
C THR A 40 8.71 -66.97 30.65
N LYS A 41 7.65 -67.35 29.92
CA LYS A 41 7.48 -66.98 28.50
C LYS A 41 6.78 -65.61 28.31
N GLU A 42 6.07 -65.11 29.32
CA GLU A 42 5.42 -63.78 29.28
C GLU A 42 6.43 -62.65 29.52
N GLU A 43 7.43 -62.85 30.38
CA GLU A 43 8.43 -61.80 30.71
C GLU A 43 9.22 -61.30 29.49
N GLY A 44 9.61 -62.19 28.59
CA GLY A 44 10.32 -61.82 27.35
C GLY A 44 9.43 -61.03 26.38
N ARG A 45 8.14 -61.39 26.31
CA ARG A 45 7.14 -60.71 25.48
C ARG A 45 6.78 -59.33 26.06
N GLU A 46 6.76 -59.22 27.39
CA GLU A 46 6.49 -57.96 28.09
C GLU A 46 7.67 -56.99 27.97
N LYS A 47 8.93 -57.45 28.07
CA LYS A 47 10.11 -56.63 27.80
C LYS A 47 10.13 -56.06 26.38
N LYS A 48 9.78 -56.88 25.38
CA LYS A 48 9.68 -56.42 23.99
C LYS A 48 8.62 -55.32 23.83
N LYS A 49 7.44 -55.49 24.43
CA LYS A 49 6.37 -54.47 24.43
C LYS A 49 6.78 -53.19 25.15
N LYS A 50 7.61 -53.28 26.21
CA LYS A 50 8.15 -52.10 26.91
C LYS A 50 9.09 -51.30 26.01
N GLU A 51 10.00 -51.95 25.28
CA GLU A 51 10.89 -51.26 24.34
C GLU A 51 10.15 -50.68 23.14
N GLU A 52 9.20 -51.41 22.56
CA GLU A 52 8.32 -50.89 21.49
C GLU A 52 7.56 -49.65 21.95
N ALA A 53 7.02 -49.66 23.16
CA ALA A 53 6.31 -48.52 23.72
C ALA A 53 7.23 -47.33 24.06
N LYS A 54 8.54 -47.55 24.31
CA LYS A 54 9.50 -46.45 24.45
C LYS A 54 9.80 -45.79 23.11
N VAL A 55 9.90 -46.57 22.04
CA VAL A 55 10.10 -46.06 20.68
C VAL A 55 8.87 -45.25 20.23
N ASP A 56 7.67 -45.82 20.37
CA ASP A 56 6.40 -45.13 20.04
C ASP A 56 6.23 -43.84 20.86
N PHE A 57 6.66 -43.83 22.14
CA PHE A 57 6.63 -42.62 22.95
C PHE A 57 7.64 -41.56 22.49
N LYS A 58 8.83 -41.94 22.01
CA LYS A 58 9.81 -40.99 21.42
C LYS A 58 9.30 -40.41 20.09
N GLU A 59 8.63 -41.21 19.28
CA GLU A 59 7.98 -40.76 18.03
C GLU A 59 6.83 -39.79 18.32
N LEU A 60 5.98 -40.10 19.31
CA LEU A 60 4.90 -39.22 19.76
C LEU A 60 5.41 -37.83 20.19
N LEU A 61 6.58 -37.77 20.84
CA LEU A 61 7.22 -36.50 21.23
C LEU A 61 7.74 -35.69 20.04
N THR A 62 8.06 -36.36 18.94
CA THR A 62 8.56 -35.75 17.69
C THR A 62 7.43 -35.22 16.83
N GLU A 63 6.26 -35.87 16.83
CA GLU A 63 5.09 -35.50 16.02
C GLU A 63 4.38 -34.20 16.47
N GLN A 64 4.76 -33.60 17.60
CA GLN A 64 4.29 -32.27 18.03
C GLN A 64 2.75 -32.11 18.12
N ILE A 65 2.04 -33.22 18.29
CA ILE A 65 0.60 -33.26 18.54
C ILE A 65 0.38 -32.88 20.01
N ASP A 66 -0.69 -32.14 20.30
CA ASP A 66 -1.15 -31.87 21.67
C ASP A 66 -1.00 -33.15 22.51
N LEU A 67 -0.18 -33.09 23.57
CA LEU A 67 -0.04 -34.14 24.59
C LEU A 67 -1.30 -34.22 25.45
N HIS A 68 -2.47 -34.20 24.81
CA HIS A 68 -3.74 -34.53 25.42
C HIS A 68 -3.66 -36.00 25.88
N PRO A 69 -4.29 -36.40 27.00
CA PRO A 69 -4.16 -37.76 27.53
C PRO A 69 -4.80 -38.80 26.60
N ASN A 70 -4.07 -39.18 25.55
CA ASN A 70 -4.46 -40.17 24.56
C ASN A 70 -3.95 -41.56 24.97
N GLU A 71 -4.51 -42.63 24.40
CA GLU A 71 -4.17 -44.01 24.76
C GLU A 71 -2.66 -44.33 24.60
N ARG A 72 -1.99 -43.71 23.62
CA ARG A 72 -0.53 -43.83 23.44
C ARG A 72 0.26 -43.20 24.60
N TYR A 73 -0.20 -42.08 25.16
CA TYR A 73 0.43 -41.45 26.31
C TYR A 73 0.23 -42.27 27.60
N LYS A 74 -0.97 -42.82 27.80
CA LYS A 74 -1.32 -43.69 28.94
C LYS A 74 -0.93 -45.17 28.73
N CYS A 75 0.05 -45.45 27.88
CA CYS A 75 0.48 -46.83 27.61
C CYS A 75 0.89 -47.57 28.89
N LYS A 76 0.18 -48.66 29.23
CA LYS A 76 0.37 -49.44 30.46
C LYS A 76 1.76 -50.05 30.65
N TYR A 77 2.56 -50.11 29.58
CA TYR A 77 3.91 -50.68 29.60
C TYR A 77 4.99 -49.65 29.96
N LEU A 78 4.67 -48.35 30.01
CA LEU A 78 5.56 -47.33 30.56
C LEU A 78 4.99 -46.79 31.87
N ASP A 79 5.85 -46.65 32.89
CA ASP A 79 5.49 -45.98 34.12
C ASP A 79 5.78 -44.47 34.03
N SER A 80 5.30 -43.71 35.02
CA SER A 80 5.49 -42.25 35.04
C SER A 80 6.96 -41.86 35.07
N SER A 81 7.80 -42.62 35.78
CA SER A 81 9.23 -42.33 35.93
C SER A 81 9.99 -42.50 34.62
N THR A 82 9.70 -43.58 33.88
CA THR A 82 10.33 -43.86 32.58
C THR A 82 9.88 -42.86 31.53
N ARG A 83 8.59 -42.49 31.50
CA ARG A 83 8.10 -41.42 30.60
C ARG A 83 8.81 -40.09 30.88
N GLU A 84 8.97 -39.73 32.16
CA GLU A 84 9.67 -38.50 32.55
C GLU A 84 11.15 -38.53 32.15
N GLN A 85 11.84 -39.67 32.32
CA GLN A 85 13.22 -39.82 31.90
C GLN A 85 13.39 -39.66 30.39
N ILE A 86 12.55 -40.30 29.58
CA ILE A 86 12.57 -40.18 28.12
C ILE A 86 12.27 -38.74 27.69
N PHE A 87 11.34 -38.08 28.37
CA PHE A 87 11.02 -36.68 28.11
C PHE A 87 12.19 -35.75 28.43
N ARG A 88 12.86 -35.95 29.58
CA ARG A 88 14.05 -35.17 29.96
C ARG A 88 15.19 -35.37 28.97
N GLU A 89 15.42 -36.60 28.52
CA GLU A 89 16.41 -36.92 27.48
C GLU A 89 16.05 -36.20 26.17
N TYR A 90 14.80 -36.29 25.70
CA TYR A 90 14.34 -35.61 24.50
C TYR A 90 14.52 -34.08 24.59
N VAL A 91 14.10 -33.45 25.69
CA VAL A 91 14.27 -32.01 25.91
C VAL A 91 15.74 -31.61 25.94
N ALA A 92 16.64 -32.46 26.45
CA ALA A 92 18.09 -32.23 26.42
C ALA A 92 18.68 -32.37 25.01
N THR A 93 18.08 -33.17 24.14
CA THR A 93 18.47 -33.25 22.71
C THR A 93 17.95 -32.09 21.87
N LEU A 94 16.96 -31.33 22.36
CA LEU A 94 16.44 -30.15 21.66
C LEU A 94 17.41 -28.96 21.80
N PRO A 95 17.58 -28.12 20.76
CA PRO A 95 18.40 -26.92 20.85
C PRO A 95 17.96 -26.00 22.00
N PRO A 96 18.89 -25.34 22.73
CA PRO A 96 18.54 -24.37 23.74
C PRO A 96 17.69 -23.25 23.12
N ALA A 97 16.54 -22.93 23.73
CA ALA A 97 15.63 -21.90 23.21
C ALA A 97 16.28 -20.51 23.07
N GLU A 98 17.33 -20.25 23.84
CA GLU A 98 18.12 -19.01 23.75
C GLU A 98 19.02 -18.96 22.51
N ALA A 99 19.47 -20.12 22.00
CA ALA A 99 20.26 -20.19 20.77
C ALA A 99 19.39 -19.87 19.55
N THR A 100 18.18 -20.45 19.47
CA THR A 100 17.25 -20.21 18.36
C THR A 100 16.76 -18.76 18.30
N VAL A 101 16.45 -18.14 19.45
CA VAL A 101 16.02 -16.72 19.50
C VAL A 101 17.15 -15.76 19.14
N LYS A 102 18.39 -16.04 19.58
CA LYS A 102 19.56 -15.23 19.21
C LYS A 102 19.84 -15.31 17.71
N ASP A 103 19.71 -16.48 17.10
CA ASP A 103 19.90 -16.67 15.66
C ASP A 103 18.81 -15.97 14.84
N GLU A 104 17.55 -16.02 15.29
CA GLU A 104 16.43 -15.28 14.70
C GLU A 104 16.61 -13.76 14.84
N GLU A 105 17.01 -13.27 16.02
CA GLU A 105 17.26 -11.85 16.26
C GLU A 105 18.46 -11.35 15.45
N GLN A 106 19.53 -12.13 15.35
CA GLN A 106 20.68 -11.81 14.50
C GLN A 106 20.29 -11.76 13.03
N SER A 107 19.44 -12.68 12.57
CA SER A 107 18.91 -12.68 11.20
C SER A 107 18.05 -11.46 10.92
N ARG A 108 17.19 -11.06 11.87
CA ARG A 108 16.40 -9.82 11.79
C ARG A 108 17.28 -8.58 11.77
N ARG A 109 18.33 -8.52 12.60
CA ARG A 109 19.30 -7.42 12.61
C ARG A 109 20.02 -7.29 11.27
N ARG A 110 20.46 -8.41 10.69
CA ARG A 110 21.09 -8.44 9.35
C ARG A 110 20.12 -7.96 8.26
N PHE A 111 18.87 -8.41 8.29
CA PHE A 111 17.83 -7.96 7.35
C PHE A 111 17.58 -6.46 7.47
N LEU A 112 17.39 -5.94 8.68
CA LEU A 112 17.19 -4.50 8.92
C LEU A 112 18.40 -3.67 8.47
N SER A 113 19.63 -4.16 8.68
CA SER A 113 20.84 -3.51 8.17
C SER A 113 20.81 -3.40 6.64
N LYS A 114 20.49 -4.51 5.95
CA LYS A 114 20.37 -4.54 4.49
C LYS A 114 19.27 -3.61 3.98
N CYS A 115 18.12 -3.55 4.66
CA CYS A 115 17.05 -2.61 4.32
C CYS A 115 17.49 -1.15 4.45
N ARG A 116 18.26 -0.81 5.50
CA ARG A 116 18.82 0.54 5.67
C ARG A 116 19.80 0.88 4.57
N GLU A 117 20.70 -0.03 4.20
CA GLU A 117 21.64 0.17 3.09
C GLU A 117 20.93 0.40 1.76
N ILE A 118 19.87 -0.37 1.47
CA ILE A 118 19.05 -0.18 0.27
C ILE A 118 18.37 1.18 0.30
N ALA A 119 17.79 1.58 1.44
CA ALA A 119 17.15 2.88 1.58
C ALA A 119 18.13 4.03 1.34
N LEU A 120 19.34 3.96 1.88
CA LEU A 120 20.40 4.96 1.64
C LEU A 120 20.80 5.03 0.16
N LYS A 121 20.89 3.89 -0.53
CA LYS A 121 21.16 3.86 -1.98
C LYS A 121 20.05 4.55 -2.78
N ILE A 122 18.78 4.25 -2.46
CA ILE A 122 17.62 4.89 -3.09
C ILE A 122 17.64 6.40 -2.85
N GLU A 123 17.92 6.82 -1.62
CA GLU A 123 18.00 8.25 -1.26
C GLU A 123 19.12 8.97 -2.01
N ASN A 124 20.30 8.35 -2.12
CA ASN A 124 21.41 8.91 -2.88
C ASN A 124 21.06 9.05 -4.36
N VAL A 125 20.48 8.02 -4.99
CA VAL A 125 20.01 8.11 -6.38
C VAL A 125 19.00 9.25 -6.53
N LYS A 126 18.03 9.36 -5.63
CA LYS A 126 17.04 10.45 -5.63
C LYS A 126 17.68 11.84 -5.52
N ARG A 127 18.74 11.99 -4.72
CA ARG A 127 19.51 13.26 -4.63
C ARG A 127 20.19 13.59 -5.97
N HIS A 128 20.73 12.59 -6.66
CA HIS A 128 21.33 12.77 -7.98
C HIS A 128 20.25 13.13 -9.01
N GLU A 129 19.07 12.51 -8.97
CA GLU A 129 17.93 12.87 -9.81
C GLU A 129 17.49 14.32 -9.58
N GLN A 130 17.38 14.76 -8.32
CA GLN A 130 17.02 16.14 -7.98
C GLN A 130 18.04 17.13 -8.51
N THR A 131 19.33 16.83 -8.35
CA THR A 131 20.43 17.66 -8.87
C THR A 131 20.33 17.76 -10.39
N PHE A 132 20.11 16.64 -11.08
CA PHE A 132 19.94 16.61 -12.53
C PHE A 132 18.70 17.38 -13.00
N LYS A 133 17.56 17.25 -12.30
CA LYS A 133 16.34 18.02 -12.58
C LYS A 133 16.55 19.53 -12.43
N ALA A 134 17.32 19.95 -11.42
CA ALA A 134 17.69 21.35 -11.26
C ALA A 134 18.54 21.84 -12.44
N MET A 135 19.54 21.05 -12.87
CA MET A 135 20.33 21.38 -14.06
C MET A 135 19.49 21.50 -15.33
N LEU A 136 18.52 20.59 -15.53
CA LEU A 136 17.57 20.67 -16.65
C LEU A 136 16.76 21.97 -16.59
N THR A 137 16.28 22.35 -15.41
CA THR A 137 15.52 23.60 -15.22
C THR A 137 16.36 24.84 -15.53
N ASP A 138 17.63 24.84 -15.12
CA ASP A 138 18.54 25.97 -15.30
C ASP A 138 19.01 26.13 -16.76
N LEU A 139 19.37 25.02 -17.40
CA LEU A 139 20.08 24.99 -18.68
C LEU A 139 19.19 24.73 -19.89
N ILE A 140 18.11 23.95 -19.71
CA ILE A 140 17.21 23.53 -20.78
C ILE A 140 15.88 24.28 -20.63
N LYS A 141 15.78 25.44 -21.28
CA LYS A 141 14.59 26.31 -21.20
C LYS A 141 13.63 26.14 -22.37
N THR A 142 14.08 25.51 -23.45
CA THR A 142 13.31 25.32 -24.68
C THR A 142 13.04 23.84 -24.91
N MET A 143 11.94 23.55 -25.62
CA MET A 143 11.47 22.18 -25.87
C MET A 143 11.91 21.61 -27.23
N ASP A 144 12.56 22.43 -28.05
CA ASP A 144 13.03 22.11 -29.40
C ASP A 144 14.40 21.43 -29.43
N ILE A 145 15.11 21.43 -28.31
CA ILE A 145 16.40 20.75 -28.19
C ILE A 145 16.20 19.24 -28.10
N GLY A 146 16.99 18.48 -28.87
CA GLY A 146 17.03 17.02 -28.76
C GLY A 146 17.97 16.55 -27.65
N TRP A 147 17.77 15.32 -27.16
CA TRP A 147 18.58 14.74 -26.09
C TRP A 147 20.09 14.79 -26.37
N HIS A 148 20.51 14.55 -27.62
CA HIS A 148 21.93 14.59 -28.00
C HIS A 148 22.58 15.95 -27.71
N ASP A 149 21.92 17.04 -28.10
CA ASP A 149 22.46 18.39 -27.92
C ASP A 149 22.27 18.88 -26.48
N ALA A 150 21.14 18.56 -25.85
CA ALA A 150 20.93 18.81 -24.43
C ALA A 150 22.01 18.13 -23.58
N ARG A 151 22.37 16.88 -23.87
CA ARG A 151 23.44 16.15 -23.20
C ARG A 151 24.80 16.83 -23.37
N LYS A 152 25.13 17.37 -24.55
CA LYS A 152 26.38 18.13 -24.75
C LYS A 152 26.41 19.39 -23.88
N GLN A 153 25.29 20.09 -23.75
CA GLN A 153 25.18 21.28 -22.91
C GLN A 153 25.30 20.93 -21.42
N LEU A 154 24.58 19.89 -20.97
CA LEU A 154 24.58 19.41 -19.59
C LEU A 154 25.98 18.97 -19.13
N ARG A 155 26.77 18.33 -20.00
CA ARG A 155 28.15 17.91 -19.71
C ARG A 155 29.14 19.05 -19.46
N LYS A 156 28.81 20.28 -19.87
CA LYS A 156 29.66 21.46 -19.61
C LYS A 156 29.43 22.03 -18.21
N ASP A 157 28.35 21.65 -17.54
CA ASP A 157 28.04 22.11 -16.19
C ASP A 157 28.86 21.32 -15.16
N SER A 158 29.47 22.03 -14.21
CA SER A 158 30.32 21.43 -13.17
C SER A 158 29.59 20.40 -12.30
N ARG A 159 28.25 20.47 -12.20
CA ARG A 159 27.42 19.54 -11.42
C ARG A 159 27.16 18.23 -12.15
N TYR A 160 27.49 18.12 -13.45
CA TYR A 160 27.22 16.90 -14.21
C TYR A 160 27.99 15.69 -13.68
N ASP A 161 29.19 15.92 -13.14
CA ASP A 161 30.02 14.87 -12.56
C ASP A 161 29.44 14.35 -11.24
N SER A 162 28.66 15.15 -10.52
CA SER A 162 27.99 14.74 -9.27
C SER A 162 26.69 13.95 -9.49
N VAL A 163 26.33 13.61 -10.73
CA VAL A 163 25.15 12.80 -11.09
C VAL A 163 25.54 11.50 -11.79
N ASP A 164 26.67 10.92 -11.40
CA ASP A 164 27.26 9.69 -11.91
C ASP A 164 26.44 8.42 -11.62
N LEU A 165 25.72 8.38 -10.49
CA LEU A 165 24.81 7.27 -10.14
C LEU A 165 23.64 7.09 -11.12
N LEU A 166 23.35 8.10 -11.96
CA LEU A 166 22.31 8.01 -12.98
C LEU A 166 22.92 7.50 -14.29
N ASP A 167 22.38 6.39 -14.77
CA ASP A 167 22.75 5.85 -16.08
C ASP A 167 22.22 6.71 -17.23
N LYS A 168 22.65 6.39 -18.46
CA LYS A 168 22.23 7.16 -19.66
C LYS A 168 20.71 7.15 -19.82
N ALA A 169 20.06 6.00 -19.61
CA ALA A 169 18.63 5.85 -19.80
C ALA A 169 17.82 6.66 -18.79
N SER A 170 18.22 6.66 -17.51
CA SER A 170 17.55 7.45 -16.48
C SER A 170 17.69 8.95 -16.75
N LYS A 171 18.88 9.41 -17.18
CA LYS A 171 19.08 10.82 -17.55
C LYS A 171 18.22 11.24 -18.75
N GLU A 172 18.12 10.38 -19.77
CA GLU A 172 17.27 10.64 -20.95
C GLU A 172 15.79 10.69 -20.58
N LYS A 173 15.33 9.75 -19.75
CA LYS A 173 13.97 9.76 -19.21
C LYS A 173 13.66 11.05 -18.45
N LEU A 174 14.56 11.50 -17.56
CA LEU A 174 14.39 12.75 -16.82
C LEU A 174 14.37 13.98 -17.73
N PHE A 175 15.14 13.95 -18.82
CA PHE A 175 15.10 14.98 -19.85
C PHE A 175 13.75 14.99 -20.58
N ASP A 176 13.26 13.85 -21.04
CA ASP A 176 11.96 13.75 -21.70
C ASP A 176 10.82 14.20 -20.78
N GLU A 177 10.86 13.83 -19.50
CA GLU A 177 9.93 14.31 -18.47
C GLU A 177 9.96 15.85 -18.36
N HIS A 178 11.15 16.46 -18.39
CA HIS A 178 11.32 17.90 -18.35
C HIS A 178 10.79 18.59 -19.62
N ILE A 179 11.12 18.09 -20.81
CA ILE A 179 10.61 18.61 -22.09
C ILE A 179 9.07 18.54 -22.13
N ASN A 180 8.50 17.41 -21.70
CA ASN A 180 7.05 17.26 -21.57
C ASN A 180 6.45 18.22 -20.54
N SER A 181 7.15 18.51 -19.45
CA SER A 181 6.71 19.53 -18.47
C SER A 181 6.70 20.93 -19.07
N LEU A 182 7.73 21.29 -19.86
CA LEU A 182 7.77 22.56 -20.57
C LEU A 182 6.63 22.67 -21.61
N ASP A 183 6.36 21.62 -22.38
CA ASP A 183 5.25 21.62 -23.35
C ASP A 183 3.89 21.71 -22.67
N ARG A 184 3.71 21.04 -21.51
CA ARG A 184 2.49 21.19 -20.69
C ARG A 184 2.30 22.63 -20.22
N LYS A 185 3.31 23.25 -19.59
CA LYS A 185 3.23 24.63 -19.12
C LYS A 185 2.90 25.63 -20.24
N ARG A 186 3.53 25.45 -21.41
CA ARG A 186 3.24 26.26 -22.61
C ARG A 186 1.79 26.06 -23.06
N ARG A 187 1.30 24.82 -23.12
CA ARG A 187 -0.08 24.50 -23.52
C ARG A 187 -1.10 25.05 -22.53
N ASP A 188 -0.81 24.97 -21.23
CA ASP A 188 -1.68 25.53 -20.20
C ASP A 188 -1.80 27.05 -20.33
N LEU A 189 -0.69 27.75 -20.64
CA LEU A 189 -0.72 29.17 -20.95
C LEU A 189 -1.49 29.47 -22.25
N PHE A 190 -1.39 28.63 -23.28
CA PHE A 190 -2.21 28.76 -24.48
C PHE A 190 -3.71 28.62 -24.18
N PHE A 191 -4.11 27.64 -23.37
CA PHE A 191 -5.50 27.46 -22.96
C PHE A 191 -6.00 28.58 -22.04
N GLN A 192 -5.11 29.15 -21.23
CA GLN A 192 -5.42 30.33 -20.46
C GLN A 192 -5.71 31.52 -21.38
N ILE A 193 -4.86 31.79 -22.38
CA ILE A 193 -5.11 32.85 -23.37
C ILE A 193 -6.47 32.65 -24.03
N LEU A 194 -6.80 31.43 -24.49
CA LEU A 194 -8.11 31.13 -25.07
C LEU A 194 -9.29 31.38 -24.11
N SER A 195 -9.08 31.21 -22.80
CA SER A 195 -10.13 31.38 -21.80
C SER A 195 -10.24 32.82 -21.29
N ASP A 196 -9.16 33.61 -21.36
CA ASP A 196 -9.12 35.02 -20.97
C ASP A 196 -9.77 35.92 -22.05
N HIS A 197 -9.93 35.43 -23.28
CA HIS A 197 -10.60 36.13 -24.37
C HIS A 197 -12.09 35.78 -24.44
N ASP A 198 -12.94 36.63 -23.86
CA ASP A 198 -14.40 36.45 -23.84
C ASP A 198 -15.04 36.38 -25.24
N GLU A 199 -14.39 36.96 -26.25
CA GLU A 199 -14.83 36.92 -27.65
C GLU A 199 -14.72 35.51 -28.27
N ILE A 200 -13.88 34.63 -27.69
CA ILE A 200 -13.66 33.28 -28.19
C ILE A 200 -14.73 32.34 -27.63
N SER A 201 -15.77 32.12 -28.44
CA SER A 201 -16.73 31.05 -28.18
C SER A 201 -16.18 29.68 -28.56
N PHE A 202 -16.48 28.63 -27.78
CA PHE A 202 -16.09 27.26 -28.10
C PHE A 202 -16.75 26.71 -29.40
N ASN A 203 -17.82 27.34 -29.88
CA ASN A 203 -18.44 27.03 -31.18
C ASN A 203 -17.71 27.69 -32.37
N MET A 204 -16.72 28.54 -32.11
CA MET A 204 -16.00 29.29 -33.12
C MET A 204 -15.06 28.38 -33.93
N LYS A 205 -14.90 28.69 -35.22
CA LYS A 205 -13.90 27.99 -36.04
C LYS A 205 -12.50 28.49 -35.68
N TRP A 206 -11.52 27.60 -35.81
CA TRP A 206 -10.12 27.93 -35.54
C TRP A 206 -9.64 29.18 -36.30
N ARG A 207 -10.05 29.39 -37.55
CA ARG A 207 -9.66 30.57 -38.34
C ARG A 207 -10.00 31.88 -37.65
N ASP A 208 -11.19 31.97 -37.07
CA ASP A 208 -11.71 33.20 -36.48
C ASP A 208 -11.10 33.39 -35.09
N ALA A 209 -11.07 32.32 -34.27
CA ALA A 209 -10.40 32.31 -32.97
C ALA A 209 -8.91 32.67 -33.09
N ARG A 210 -8.25 32.20 -34.17
CA ARG A 210 -6.87 32.53 -34.49
C ARG A 210 -6.68 34.03 -34.72
N GLY A 211 -7.61 34.69 -35.41
CA GLY A 211 -7.54 36.13 -35.64
C GLY A 211 -7.47 36.92 -34.34
N ILE A 212 -8.29 36.53 -33.35
CA ILE A 212 -8.37 37.16 -32.04
C ILE A 212 -7.09 36.93 -31.23
N ILE A 213 -6.64 35.67 -31.09
CA ILE A 213 -5.45 35.36 -30.27
C ILE A 213 -4.13 35.84 -30.89
N GLU A 214 -4.07 36.07 -32.20
CA GLU A 214 -2.84 36.55 -32.85
C GLU A 214 -2.54 38.01 -32.47
N GLU A 215 -3.54 38.76 -31.98
CA GLU A 215 -3.37 40.09 -31.39
C GLU A 215 -2.83 40.05 -29.95
N ASP A 216 -2.86 38.89 -29.29
CA ASP A 216 -2.37 38.73 -27.92
C ASP A 216 -0.83 38.61 -27.89
N ASP A 217 -0.17 39.57 -27.24
CA ASP A 217 1.29 39.59 -27.07
C ASP A 217 1.86 38.28 -26.48
N LYS A 218 1.10 37.61 -25.59
CA LYS A 218 1.53 36.36 -24.95
C LYS A 218 1.43 35.18 -25.91
N PHE A 219 0.56 35.22 -26.91
CA PHE A 219 0.39 34.14 -27.88
C PHE A 219 1.68 33.87 -28.66
N SER A 220 2.41 34.95 -29.01
CA SER A 220 3.71 34.86 -29.70
C SER A 220 4.71 33.91 -29.02
N LYS A 221 4.65 33.80 -27.68
CA LYS A 221 5.57 32.98 -26.86
C LYS A 221 5.14 31.52 -26.76
N VAL A 222 3.86 31.22 -26.98
CA VAL A 222 3.30 29.86 -26.88
C VAL A 222 2.99 29.24 -28.24
N ARG A 223 3.10 30.04 -29.30
CA ARG A 223 2.85 29.63 -30.67
C ARG A 223 3.74 28.45 -31.07
N GLN A 224 3.12 27.45 -31.69
CA GLN A 224 3.80 26.31 -32.31
C GLN A 224 3.43 26.24 -33.79
N SER A 225 3.67 25.09 -34.43
CA SER A 225 3.21 24.90 -35.80
C SER A 225 1.69 25.03 -35.87
N GLU A 226 1.19 25.59 -36.98
CA GLU A 226 -0.25 25.83 -37.17
C GLU A 226 -1.08 24.56 -36.93
N LYS A 227 -0.61 23.42 -37.45
CA LYS A 227 -1.26 22.12 -37.25
C LYS A 227 -1.33 21.72 -35.77
N LYS A 228 -0.29 22.01 -34.98
CA LYS A 228 -0.25 21.66 -33.56
C LYS A 228 -1.14 22.59 -32.75
N THR A 229 -1.08 23.90 -33.01
CA THR A 229 -1.93 24.88 -32.33
C THR A 229 -3.41 24.67 -32.64
N GLU A 230 -3.77 24.36 -33.88
CA GLU A 230 -5.16 24.04 -34.23
C GLU A 230 -5.64 22.75 -33.54
N LYS A 231 -4.78 21.73 -33.43
CA LYS A 231 -5.12 20.52 -32.67
C LYS A 231 -5.37 20.84 -31.19
N GLU A 232 -4.50 21.64 -30.58
CA GLU A 232 -4.65 22.07 -29.18
C GLU A 232 -5.92 22.89 -28.98
N TYR A 233 -6.29 23.76 -29.93
CA TYR A 233 -7.57 24.47 -29.90
C TYR A 233 -8.75 23.49 -29.91
N ARG A 234 -8.74 22.47 -30.76
CA ARG A 234 -9.80 21.43 -30.75
C ARG A 234 -9.85 20.67 -29.43
N GLU A 235 -8.71 20.40 -28.80
CA GLU A 235 -8.66 19.80 -27.47
C GLU A 235 -9.28 20.73 -26.41
N TRP A 236 -9.00 22.03 -26.46
CA TRP A 236 -9.62 23.02 -25.58
C TRP A 236 -11.13 23.10 -25.76
N VAL A 237 -11.61 23.15 -27.01
CA VAL A 237 -13.05 23.12 -27.34
C VAL A 237 -13.69 21.83 -26.82
N GLY A 238 -13.05 20.67 -27.03
CA GLY A 238 -13.51 19.39 -26.53
C GLY A 238 -13.66 19.38 -25.00
N ARG A 239 -12.68 19.89 -24.27
CA ARG A 239 -12.76 20.03 -22.80
C ARG A 239 -13.88 20.94 -22.35
N LYS A 240 -14.13 22.05 -23.06
CA LYS A 240 -15.25 22.95 -22.76
C LYS A 240 -16.60 22.25 -22.98
N HIS A 241 -16.74 21.46 -24.04
CA HIS A 241 -17.93 20.65 -24.26
C HIS A 241 -18.12 19.58 -23.19
N GLU A 242 -17.06 18.85 -22.83
CA GLU A 242 -17.09 17.86 -21.74
C GLU A 242 -17.52 18.50 -20.43
N GLN A 243 -16.94 19.65 -20.07
CA GLN A 243 -17.29 20.38 -18.85
C GLN A 243 -18.77 20.83 -18.84
N ILE A 244 -19.30 21.32 -19.97
CA ILE A 244 -20.73 21.69 -20.07
C ILE A 244 -21.61 20.45 -19.94
N HIS A 245 -21.24 19.35 -20.61
CA HIS A 245 -22.01 18.11 -20.55
C HIS A 245 -21.99 17.49 -19.15
N GLU A 246 -20.85 17.49 -18.45
CA GLU A 246 -20.76 17.07 -17.05
C GLU A 246 -21.65 17.92 -16.16
N ASN A 247 -21.63 19.25 -16.32
CA ASN A 247 -22.51 20.15 -15.58
C ASN A 247 -24.00 19.86 -15.84
N GLU A 248 -24.40 19.66 -17.10
CA GLU A 248 -25.77 19.29 -17.46
C GLU A 248 -26.15 17.90 -16.91
N GLN A 249 -25.21 16.96 -16.95
CA GLN A 249 -25.40 15.61 -16.42
C GLN A 249 -25.58 15.64 -14.90
N HIS A 250 -24.84 16.46 -14.17
CA HIS A 250 -25.03 16.64 -12.72
C HIS A 250 -26.45 17.09 -12.39
N LEU A 251 -27.01 18.02 -13.17
CA LEU A 251 -28.41 18.43 -12.99
C LEU A 251 -29.37 17.26 -13.26
N LYS A 252 -29.17 16.49 -14.34
CA LYS A 252 -29.98 15.30 -14.65
C LYS A 252 -29.92 14.25 -13.55
N ASP A 253 -28.73 14.00 -13.00
CA ASP A 253 -28.51 13.03 -11.92
C ASP A 253 -29.21 13.49 -10.62
N ILE A 254 -29.11 14.78 -10.29
CA ILE A 254 -29.84 15.38 -9.16
C ILE A 254 -31.34 15.18 -9.34
N LEU A 255 -31.88 15.52 -10.51
CA LEU A 255 -33.30 15.36 -10.81
C LEU A 255 -33.75 13.90 -10.75
N ALA A 256 -32.93 12.95 -11.23
CA ALA A 256 -33.22 11.52 -11.17
C ALA A 256 -33.29 10.98 -9.73
N VAL A 257 -32.41 11.47 -8.83
CA VAL A 257 -32.49 11.13 -7.40
C VAL A 257 -33.75 11.71 -6.76
N LEU A 258 -34.10 12.94 -7.12
CA LEU A 258 -35.25 13.66 -6.57
C LEU A 258 -36.60 13.18 -7.13
N GLU A 259 -36.61 12.49 -8.28
CA GLU A 259 -37.82 12.03 -8.98
C GLU A 259 -38.80 11.25 -8.08
N ASN A 260 -38.27 10.52 -7.09
CA ASN A 260 -39.07 9.74 -6.15
C ASN A 260 -39.11 10.31 -4.71
N ASP A 261 -38.45 11.44 -4.44
CA ASP A 261 -38.46 12.06 -3.10
C ASP A 261 -39.82 12.72 -2.82
N LYS A 262 -40.47 12.31 -1.73
CA LYS A 262 -41.82 12.79 -1.37
C LYS A 262 -41.90 14.30 -1.19
N ARG A 263 -40.86 14.95 -0.65
CA ARG A 263 -40.84 16.41 -0.45
C ARG A 263 -40.68 17.11 -1.79
N TYR A 264 -39.81 16.58 -2.65
CA TYR A 264 -39.66 17.08 -4.02
C TYR A 264 -40.97 16.98 -4.81
N LEU A 265 -41.70 15.86 -4.70
CA LEU A 265 -42.99 15.66 -5.35
C LEU A 265 -44.10 16.59 -4.81
N ILE A 266 -44.10 16.91 -3.51
CA ILE A 266 -45.04 17.90 -2.94
C ILE A 266 -44.85 19.27 -3.59
N LEU A 267 -43.61 19.63 -3.94
CA LEU A 267 -43.29 20.89 -4.61
C LEU A 267 -43.68 20.92 -6.10
N ASN A 268 -44.21 19.82 -6.68
CA ASN A 268 -44.67 19.81 -8.07
C ASN A 268 -45.84 20.76 -8.33
N GLU A 269 -46.63 21.09 -7.30
CA GLU A 269 -47.74 22.05 -7.42
C GLU A 269 -47.24 23.50 -7.61
N CYS A 270 -45.96 23.77 -7.29
CA CYS A 270 -45.31 25.08 -7.42
C CYS A 270 -43.93 24.94 -8.10
N PRO A 271 -43.88 24.64 -9.41
CA PRO A 271 -42.63 24.34 -10.13
C PRO A 271 -41.59 25.47 -10.06
N ASP A 272 -42.04 26.73 -10.13
CA ASP A 272 -41.13 27.89 -10.06
C ASP A 272 -40.46 28.01 -8.68
N GLU A 273 -41.19 27.71 -7.59
CA GLU A 273 -40.62 27.74 -6.24
C GLU A 273 -39.66 26.56 -6.02
N ARG A 274 -40.00 25.40 -6.58
CA ARG A 274 -39.15 24.21 -6.55
C ARG A 274 -37.82 24.47 -7.26
N GLU A 275 -37.85 25.12 -8.42
CA GLU A 275 -36.66 25.49 -9.20
C GLU A 275 -35.81 26.50 -8.41
N ARG A 276 -36.42 27.58 -7.90
CA ARG A 276 -35.74 28.57 -7.03
C ARG A 276 -35.03 27.91 -5.84
N LEU A 277 -35.71 27.02 -5.11
CA LEU A 277 -35.13 26.33 -3.96
C LEU A 277 -33.94 25.43 -4.34
N LEU A 278 -33.98 24.81 -5.52
CA LEU A 278 -32.89 23.97 -6.02
C LEU A 278 -31.69 24.81 -6.44
N GLU A 279 -31.92 25.91 -7.16
CA GLU A 279 -30.90 26.88 -7.56
C GLU A 279 -30.22 27.50 -6.34
N ASP A 280 -30.98 28.03 -5.38
CA ASP A 280 -30.48 28.60 -4.13
C ASP A 280 -29.58 27.63 -3.37
N TYR A 281 -29.95 26.34 -3.35
CA TYR A 281 -29.18 25.30 -2.68
C TYR A 281 -27.88 24.97 -3.44
N ILE A 282 -27.92 24.90 -4.77
CA ILE A 282 -26.72 24.70 -5.60
C ILE A 282 -25.74 25.87 -5.41
N GLU A 283 -26.23 27.11 -5.40
CA GLU A 283 -25.40 28.29 -5.11
C GLU A 283 -24.81 28.28 -3.71
N GLU A 284 -25.57 27.82 -2.71
CA GLU A 284 -25.07 27.67 -1.34
C GLU A 284 -23.95 26.62 -1.25
N LEU A 285 -24.08 25.51 -2.00
CA LEU A 285 -23.04 24.47 -2.08
C LEU A 285 -21.77 24.98 -2.77
N ASP A 286 -21.90 25.71 -3.87
CA ASP A 286 -20.76 26.31 -4.57
C ASP A 286 -20.00 27.30 -3.66
N ARG A 287 -20.74 28.16 -2.95
CA ARG A 287 -20.17 29.12 -1.98
C ARG A 287 -19.44 28.44 -0.82
N LYS A 288 -19.95 27.29 -0.34
CA LYS A 288 -19.30 26.51 0.72
C LYS A 288 -18.05 25.79 0.24
N GLY A 289 -17.96 25.54 -1.07
CA GLY A 289 -16.90 24.74 -1.67
C GLY A 289 -16.97 23.26 -1.25
N PRO A 290 -16.07 22.42 -1.78
CA PRO A 290 -16.03 21.01 -1.43
C PRO A 290 -15.81 20.84 0.08
N PRO A 291 -16.50 19.89 0.73
CA PRO A 291 -16.35 19.68 2.16
C PRO A 291 -14.89 19.38 2.49
N PRO A 292 -14.34 19.94 3.58
CA PRO A 292 -12.97 19.67 3.96
C PRO A 292 -12.78 18.16 4.12
N PRO A 293 -11.62 17.60 3.70
CA PRO A 293 -11.34 16.18 3.83
C PRO A 293 -11.56 15.76 5.29
N PRO A 294 -12.07 14.53 5.55
CA PRO A 294 -12.40 14.09 6.89
C PRO A 294 -11.14 14.09 7.77
N THR A 295 -10.87 15.21 8.43
CA THR A 295 -9.83 15.33 9.42
C THR A 295 -10.25 14.50 10.62
N THR A 296 -9.44 13.49 10.95
CA THR A 296 -9.69 12.44 11.96
C THR A 296 -9.87 12.96 13.40
N ASN A 297 -9.89 14.27 13.65
CA ASN A 297 -10.02 14.85 14.98
C ASN A 297 -11.17 15.87 15.04
N GLN A 298 -12.43 15.40 14.94
CA GLN A 298 -13.55 16.19 15.45
C GLN A 298 -14.19 15.49 16.65
N ASP A 299 -14.28 16.28 17.71
CA ASP A 299 -14.75 16.01 19.06
C ASP A 299 -16.10 15.23 19.08
N PRO A 300 -16.19 14.11 19.83
CA PRO A 300 -17.39 13.27 19.90
C PRO A 300 -18.68 13.99 20.35
N GLU A 301 -18.61 15.19 20.92
CA GLU A 301 -19.82 15.93 21.34
C GLU A 301 -20.68 16.45 20.19
N ARG A 302 -20.15 16.67 18.98
CA ARG A 302 -20.97 17.15 17.84
C ARG A 302 -21.88 16.09 17.20
N ARG A 303 -21.75 14.82 17.56
CA ARG A 303 -22.60 13.73 17.03
C ARG A 303 -23.96 13.60 17.70
N ARG A 304 -24.26 14.40 18.73
CA ARG A 304 -25.48 14.26 19.56
C ARG A 304 -26.46 15.44 19.50
N LYS A 305 -26.42 16.26 18.45
CA LYS A 305 -27.52 17.18 18.14
C LYS A 305 -28.13 16.84 16.81
#